data_AF-A0A924JI41-F1
#
_entry.id   AF-A0A924JI41-F1
#
_cell.length_a   1.000
_cell.length_b   1.000
_cell.length_c   1.000
_cell.angle_alpha   90.00
_cell.angle_beta   90.00
_cell.angle_gamma   90.00
#
_symmetry.space_group_name_H-M   'P 1'
#
loop_
_entity.id
_entity.type
_entity.pdbx_description
1 polymer ?
#
loop_
_entity_poly.entity_id
_entity_poly.type
_entity_poly.pdbx_seq_one_letter_code
_entity_poly.pdbx_strand_id
1 'polypeptide(L)'
;MDQKALGDAYDHAKYAPNFQQVIKRYASISDAMRARVGGTKRVAYGPSAIEKLDIFSKKQASAPIHIHIQGGAWQQRPASDYAFPGVMLMHAGAHYVVPDFILVDESTGNLASMVEQMRRSNAWTIDNAASFEMMETFGDPYALLARAVLEQIQLHRI
;
A
#
# COMPACT_ATOMS: atom_id res chain seq x y z
N MET A 1 3.03 38.87 2.32
CA MET A 1 3.92 37.75 2.70
C MET A 1 5.01 37.68 1.66
N ASP A 2 6.28 37.66 2.06
CA ASP A 2 7.41 37.54 1.12
C ASP A 2 7.72 36.06 0.77
N GLN A 3 8.64 35.83 -0.17
CA GLN A 3 8.99 34.48 -0.63
C GLN A 3 9.55 33.60 0.50
N LYS A 4 10.27 34.20 1.45
CA LYS A 4 10.85 33.47 2.58
C LYS A 4 9.74 33.02 3.54
N ALA A 5 8.83 33.91 3.87
CA ALA A 5 7.69 33.62 4.73
C ALA A 5 6.78 32.55 4.11
N LEU A 6 6.60 32.56 2.78
CA LEU A 6 5.90 31.48 2.07
C LEU A 6 6.66 30.15 2.17
N GLY A 7 7.98 30.14 1.94
CA GLY A 7 8.80 28.93 2.05
C GLY A 7 8.77 28.33 3.46
N ASP A 8 8.90 29.18 4.48
CA ASP A 8 8.82 28.75 5.88
C ASP A 8 7.44 28.15 6.21
N ALA A 9 6.35 28.66 5.63
CA ALA A 9 5.00 28.15 5.87
C ALA A 9 4.75 26.75 5.27
N TYR A 10 5.46 26.37 4.20
CA TYR A 10 5.36 25.04 3.57
C TYR A 10 6.44 24.05 4.03
N ASP A 11 7.42 24.51 4.81
CA ASP A 11 8.43 23.65 5.42
C ASP A 11 7.96 23.14 6.79
N HIS A 12 7.38 21.94 6.80
CA HIS A 12 6.93 21.29 8.03
C HIS A 12 8.05 21.10 9.07
N ALA A 13 9.33 21.05 8.66
CA ALA A 13 10.45 20.91 9.60
C ALA A 13 10.59 22.14 10.52
N LYS A 14 10.08 23.31 10.11
CA LYS A 14 10.05 24.54 10.95
C LYS A 14 9.18 24.39 12.19
N TYR A 15 8.14 23.56 12.11
CA TYR A 15 7.13 23.43 13.15
C TYR A 15 7.16 22.09 13.89
N ALA A 16 7.98 21.15 13.41
CA ALA A 16 8.14 19.83 13.99
C ALA A 16 9.63 19.56 14.35
N PRO A 17 10.15 20.12 15.46
CA PRO A 17 11.56 19.98 15.81
C PRO A 17 11.99 18.52 16.05
N ASN A 18 11.04 17.62 16.34
CA ASN A 18 11.27 16.19 16.52
C ASN A 18 11.05 15.35 15.24
N PHE A 19 10.82 15.96 14.07
CA PHE A 19 10.40 15.22 12.87
C PHE A 19 11.36 14.10 12.48
N GLN A 20 12.68 14.31 12.62
CA GLN A 20 13.69 13.30 12.35
C GLN A 20 13.56 12.07 13.26
N GLN A 21 13.23 12.27 14.53
CA GLN A 21 13.01 11.17 15.47
C GLN A 21 11.74 10.40 15.10
N VAL A 22 10.69 11.11 14.68
CA VAL A 22 9.42 10.52 14.23
C VAL A 22 9.63 9.68 12.96
N ILE A 23 10.37 10.19 11.97
CA ILE A 23 10.67 9.44 10.73
C ILE A 23 11.45 8.16 11.04
N LYS A 24 12.51 8.25 11.86
CA LYS A 24 13.29 7.06 12.26
C LYS A 24 12.42 6.03 12.99
N ARG A 25 11.47 6.50 13.80
CA ARG A 25 10.50 5.63 14.48
C ARG A 25 9.56 4.93 13.50
N TYR A 26 9.14 5.58 12.41
CA TYR A 26 8.32 4.92 11.37
C TYR A 26 9.04 3.73 10.76
N ALA A 27 10.29 3.90 10.32
CA ALA A 27 11.09 2.81 9.77
C ALA A 27 11.27 1.66 10.78
N SER A 28 11.64 1.98 12.03
CA SER A 28 11.85 0.98 13.08
C SER A 28 10.58 0.18 13.40
N ILE A 29 9.41 0.83 13.48
CA ILE A 29 8.14 0.12 13.73
C ILE A 29 7.73 -0.68 12.49
N SER A 30 7.98 -0.18 11.28
CA SER A 30 7.73 -0.90 10.03
C SER A 30 8.53 -2.19 9.95
N ASP A 31 9.80 -2.19 10.36
CA ASP A 31 10.61 -3.40 10.45
C ASP A 31 10.08 -4.39 11.49
N ALA A 32 9.72 -3.90 12.68
CA ALA A 32 9.13 -4.74 13.73
C ALA A 32 7.79 -5.35 13.29
N MET A 33 6.98 -4.58 12.56
CA MET A 33 5.73 -5.06 11.99
C MET A 33 5.98 -6.19 11.00
N ARG A 34 6.88 -6.00 10.02
CA ARG A 34 7.26 -7.03 9.05
C ARG A 34 7.74 -8.31 9.74
N ALA A 35 8.59 -8.19 10.75
CA ALA A 35 9.06 -9.34 11.53
C ALA A 35 7.92 -10.09 12.22
N ARG A 36 6.93 -9.37 12.78
CA ARG A 36 5.79 -9.96 13.50
C ARG A 36 4.81 -10.70 12.60
N VAL A 37 4.56 -10.18 11.39
CA VAL A 37 3.54 -10.72 10.49
C VAL A 37 4.10 -11.76 9.49
N GLY A 38 5.40 -12.05 9.54
CA GLY A 38 6.04 -13.02 8.64
C GLY A 38 6.46 -12.45 7.29
N GLY A 39 6.63 -11.12 7.19
CA GLY A 39 7.05 -10.43 5.98
C GLY A 39 5.93 -9.77 5.20
N THR A 40 6.25 -9.37 3.96
CA THR A 40 5.32 -8.73 3.03
C THR A 40 5.46 -9.39 1.65
N LYS A 41 4.36 -9.44 0.90
CA LYS A 41 4.41 -9.81 -0.52
C LYS A 41 4.57 -8.54 -1.33
N ARG A 42 5.72 -8.37 -1.97
CA ARG A 42 5.96 -7.25 -2.88
C ARG A 42 5.71 -7.67 -4.33
N VAL A 43 4.86 -6.93 -5.03
CA VAL A 43 4.44 -7.24 -6.41
C VAL A 43 4.47 -6.01 -7.28
N ALA A 44 4.61 -6.18 -8.59
CA ALA A 44 4.47 -5.10 -9.55
C ALA A 44 2.99 -4.88 -9.89
N TYR A 45 2.56 -3.63 -9.91
CA TYR A 45 1.23 -3.24 -10.38
C TYR A 45 1.27 -2.53 -11.75
N GLY A 46 2.46 -2.16 -12.21
CA GLY A 46 2.66 -1.40 -13.44
C GLY A 46 4.02 -1.67 -14.09
N PRO A 47 4.30 -1.04 -15.25
CA PRO A 47 5.44 -1.37 -16.09
C PRO A 47 6.79 -0.86 -15.58
N SER A 48 6.83 0.21 -14.78
CA SER A 48 8.10 0.78 -14.30
C SER A 48 8.59 0.14 -13.01
N ALA A 49 9.89 0.26 -12.73
CA ALA A 49 10.51 -0.37 -11.57
C ALA A 49 9.95 0.10 -10.21
N ILE A 50 9.44 1.34 -10.15
CA ILE A 50 8.85 1.93 -8.95
C ILE A 50 7.39 1.52 -8.76
N GLU A 51 6.71 1.01 -9.80
CA GLU A 51 5.31 0.60 -9.73
C GLU A 51 5.16 -0.76 -9.05
N LYS A 52 5.47 -0.77 -7.75
CA LYS A 52 5.37 -1.93 -6.86
C LYS A 52 4.53 -1.59 -5.65
N LEU A 53 3.90 -2.61 -5.06
CA LEU A 53 3.17 -2.49 -3.81
C LEU A 53 3.50 -3.63 -2.86
N ASP A 54 3.52 -3.31 -1.57
CA ASP A 54 3.69 -4.24 -0.46
C ASP A 54 2.31 -4.66 0.04
N ILE A 55 2.05 -5.96 0.12
CA ILE A 55 0.78 -6.54 0.57
C ILE A 55 1.02 -7.29 1.88
N PHE A 56 0.21 -6.94 2.87
CA PHE A 56 0.13 -7.63 4.14
C PHE A 56 -1.26 -8.26 4.25
N SER A 57 -1.31 -9.59 4.11
CA SER A 57 -2.55 -10.32 4.05
C SER A 57 -3.04 -10.81 5.42
N LYS A 58 -4.36 -10.82 5.61
CA LYS A 58 -5.02 -11.50 6.72
C LYS A 58 -5.66 -12.80 6.24
N LYS A 59 -5.64 -13.81 7.09
CA LYS A 59 -6.33 -15.08 6.88
C LYS A 59 -7.81 -14.95 7.29
N GLN A 60 -8.55 -14.12 6.56
CA GLN A 60 -9.96 -13.90 6.80
C GLN A 60 -10.66 -13.73 5.46
N ALA A 61 -11.71 -14.52 5.24
CA ALA A 61 -12.49 -14.43 4.02
C ALA A 61 -13.19 -13.07 3.93
N SER A 62 -13.15 -12.46 2.74
CA SER A 62 -13.73 -11.14 2.45
C SER A 62 -13.23 -10.03 3.39
N ALA A 63 -11.95 -10.05 3.75
CA ALA A 63 -11.37 -9.02 4.60
C ALA A 63 -11.32 -7.66 3.86
N PRO A 64 -11.65 -6.53 4.52
CA PRO A 64 -11.53 -5.22 3.89
C PRO A 64 -10.08 -4.91 3.55
N ILE A 65 -9.85 -4.14 2.48
CA ILE A 65 -8.52 -3.71 2.06
C ILE A 65 -8.33 -2.24 2.40
N HIS A 66 -7.24 -1.92 3.11
CA HIS A 66 -6.77 -0.55 3.28
C HIS A 66 -5.54 -0.30 2.39
N ILE A 67 -5.65 0.66 1.48
CA ILE A 67 -4.54 1.13 0.65
C ILE A 67 -3.97 2.41 1.28
N HIS A 68 -2.71 2.37 1.69
CA HIS A 68 -2.03 3.49 2.34
C HIS A 68 -1.12 4.23 1.37
N ILE A 69 -1.44 5.48 1.07
CA ILE A 69 -0.62 6.34 0.21
C ILE A 69 0.25 7.24 1.08
N GLN A 70 1.57 7.07 1.01
CA GLN A 70 2.50 7.86 1.80
C GLN A 70 2.57 9.33 1.36
N GLY A 71 2.82 10.21 2.33
CA GLY A 71 3.17 11.60 2.10
C GLY A 71 4.67 11.78 1.80
N GLY A 72 5.24 12.90 2.27
CA GLY A 72 6.66 13.23 2.02
C GLY A 72 6.86 14.24 0.89
N ALA A 73 5.88 15.13 0.70
CA ALA A 73 5.88 16.18 -0.32
C ALA A 73 6.14 15.66 -1.75
N TRP A 74 5.80 14.39 -2.00
CA TRP A 74 6.05 13.68 -3.26
C TRP A 74 7.53 13.53 -3.64
N GLN A 75 8.44 13.93 -2.77
CA GLN A 75 9.87 13.97 -3.06
C GLN A 75 10.60 12.75 -2.53
N GLN A 76 10.19 12.22 -1.38
CA GLN A 76 10.89 11.13 -0.73
C GLN A 76 9.92 10.36 0.15
N ARG A 77 9.85 9.04 -0.06
CA ARG A 77 9.86 7.97 0.96
C ARG A 77 9.33 6.66 0.36
N PRO A 78 10.05 5.55 0.51
CA PRO A 78 9.61 4.27 0.01
C PRO A 78 8.46 3.70 0.85
N ALA A 79 7.62 2.89 0.22
CA ALA A 79 6.58 2.10 0.88
C ALA A 79 7.13 1.27 2.05
N SER A 80 8.40 0.87 1.98
CA SER A 80 9.07 0.11 3.03
C SER A 80 9.08 0.82 4.38
N ASP A 81 9.01 2.15 4.43
CA ASP A 81 9.02 2.89 5.70
C ASP A 81 7.62 2.97 6.34
N TYR A 82 6.59 2.50 5.64
CA TYR A 82 5.17 2.66 5.98
C TYR A 82 4.44 1.35 6.27
N ALA A 83 5.13 0.30 6.73
CA ALA A 83 4.45 -0.90 7.23
C ALA A 83 3.80 -0.68 8.62
N PHE A 84 4.25 0.33 9.38
CA PHE A 84 3.81 0.57 10.76
C PHE A 84 2.29 0.74 10.97
N PRO A 85 1.50 1.40 10.09
CA PRO A 85 0.05 1.50 10.28
C PRO A 85 -0.64 0.14 10.15
N GLY A 86 0.00 -0.78 9.41
CA GLY A 86 -0.47 -2.15 9.22
C GLY A 86 -0.64 -2.91 10.53
N VAL A 87 0.10 -2.58 11.60
CA VAL A 87 -0.07 -3.21 12.93
C VAL A 87 -1.53 -3.13 13.41
N MET A 88 -2.12 -1.94 13.34
CA MET A 88 -3.48 -1.70 13.82
C MET A 88 -4.53 -2.23 12.85
N LEU A 89 -4.32 -1.99 11.55
CA LEU A 89 -5.29 -2.35 10.51
C LEU A 89 -5.41 -3.87 10.35
N MET A 90 -4.28 -4.58 10.37
CA MET A 90 -4.29 -6.04 10.37
C MET A 90 -4.88 -6.64 11.64
N HIS A 91 -4.69 -5.98 12.80
CA HIS A 91 -5.35 -6.42 14.03
C HIS A 91 -6.88 -6.25 13.94
N ALA A 92 -7.35 -5.19 13.27
CA ALA A 92 -8.77 -4.94 12.99
C ALA A 92 -9.36 -5.84 11.88
N GLY A 93 -8.59 -6.78 11.33
CA GLY A 93 -9.07 -7.74 10.32
C GLY A 93 -8.95 -7.27 8.87
N ALA A 94 -8.23 -6.19 8.60
CA ALA A 94 -8.03 -5.69 7.23
C ALA A 94 -6.74 -6.23 6.58
N HIS A 95 -6.79 -6.42 5.26
CA HIS A 95 -5.59 -6.40 4.43
C HIS A 95 -4.99 -5.00 4.42
N TYR A 96 -3.67 -4.91 4.35
CA TYR A 96 -2.96 -3.64 4.28
C TYR A 96 -2.05 -3.62 3.06
N VAL A 97 -2.17 -2.59 2.23
CA VAL A 97 -1.45 -2.44 0.97
C VAL A 97 -0.75 -1.08 0.94
N VAL A 98 0.53 -1.07 0.58
CA VAL A 98 1.34 0.16 0.49
C VAL A 98 2.03 0.22 -0.88
N PRO A 99 1.56 1.06 -1.81
CA PRO A 99 2.20 1.23 -3.10
C PRO A 99 3.33 2.25 -3.08
N ASP A 100 4.35 2.01 -3.89
CA ASP A 100 5.30 3.01 -4.34
C ASP A 100 4.80 3.69 -5.62
N PHE A 101 5.32 4.89 -5.89
CA PHE A 101 5.04 5.66 -7.09
C PHE A 101 6.21 6.60 -7.39
N ILE A 102 6.26 7.07 -8.63
CA ILE A 102 7.28 7.99 -9.13
C ILE A 102 7.33 9.27 -8.29
N LEU A 103 8.53 9.71 -7.95
CA LEU A 103 8.74 10.94 -7.19
C LEU A 103 8.62 12.16 -8.11
N VAL A 104 8.20 13.29 -7.55
CA VAL A 104 7.96 14.53 -8.33
C VAL A 104 9.22 15.01 -9.05
N ASP A 105 10.41 14.82 -8.45
CA ASP A 105 11.67 15.19 -9.07
C ASP A 105 12.03 14.25 -10.23
N GLU A 106 11.70 12.95 -10.09
CA GLU A 106 11.88 11.95 -11.16
C GLU A 106 10.90 12.15 -12.32
N SER A 107 9.72 12.71 -12.04
CA SER A 107 8.74 13.09 -13.06
C SER A 107 8.94 14.51 -13.60
N THR A 108 10.04 15.19 -13.25
CA THR A 108 10.34 16.58 -13.68
C THR A 108 9.20 17.55 -13.33
N GLY A 109 8.65 17.43 -12.11
CA GLY A 109 7.56 18.28 -11.62
C GLY A 109 6.15 17.82 -12.04
N ASN A 110 6.02 16.74 -12.82
CA ASN A 110 4.73 16.30 -13.34
C ASN A 110 3.99 15.39 -12.35
N LEU A 111 2.92 15.92 -11.73
CA LEU A 111 2.07 15.15 -10.83
C LEU A 111 1.10 14.20 -11.56
N ALA A 112 0.80 14.41 -12.85
CA ALA A 112 -0.14 13.57 -13.58
C ALA A 112 0.36 12.12 -13.70
N SER A 113 1.66 11.93 -13.92
CA SER A 113 2.28 10.60 -13.96
C SER A 113 2.05 9.82 -12.66
N MET A 114 2.14 10.49 -11.53
CA MET A 114 1.90 9.92 -10.21
C MET A 114 0.44 9.53 -9.99
N VAL A 115 -0.48 10.42 -10.37
CA VAL A 115 -1.92 10.13 -10.31
C VAL A 115 -2.24 8.89 -11.14
N GLU A 116 -1.70 8.79 -12.34
CA GLU A 116 -1.91 7.62 -13.20
C GLU A 116 -1.33 6.33 -12.60
N GLN A 117 -0.16 6.38 -11.97
CA GLN A 117 0.40 5.24 -11.25
C GLN A 117 -0.47 4.82 -10.06
N MET A 118 -0.99 5.77 -9.28
CA MET A 118 -1.89 5.47 -8.16
C MET A 118 -3.24 4.90 -8.61
N ARG A 119 -3.78 5.39 -9.73
CA ARG A 119 -4.98 4.80 -10.34
C ARG A 119 -4.74 3.34 -10.76
N ARG A 120 -3.58 3.05 -11.38
CA ARG A 120 -3.20 1.67 -11.73
C ARG A 120 -3.02 0.78 -10.50
N SER A 121 -2.34 1.29 -9.45
CA SER A 121 -2.19 0.56 -8.18
C SER A 121 -3.53 0.18 -7.56
N ASN A 122 -4.49 1.12 -7.54
CA ASN A 122 -5.82 0.85 -7.00
C ASN A 122 -6.60 -0.16 -7.85
N ALA A 123 -6.60 0.00 -9.17
CA ALA A 123 -7.24 -0.95 -10.09
C ALA A 123 -6.65 -2.36 -9.93
N TRP A 124 -5.31 -2.47 -9.93
CA TRP A 124 -4.61 -3.73 -9.71
C TRP A 124 -5.01 -4.37 -8.38
N THR A 125 -5.08 -3.59 -7.30
CA THR A 125 -5.44 -4.08 -5.96
C THR A 125 -6.87 -4.64 -5.94
N ILE A 126 -7.81 -3.96 -6.59
CA ILE A 126 -9.21 -4.42 -6.71
C ILE A 126 -9.28 -5.72 -7.52
N ASP A 127 -8.62 -5.76 -8.68
CA ASP A 127 -8.65 -6.92 -9.57
C ASP A 127 -7.99 -8.17 -8.95
N ASN A 128 -7.03 -7.96 -8.03
CA ASN A 128 -6.27 -9.02 -7.38
C ASN A 128 -6.68 -9.30 -5.93
N ALA A 129 -7.72 -8.63 -5.40
CA ALA A 129 -8.13 -8.72 -4.00
C ALA A 129 -8.32 -10.16 -3.52
N ALA A 130 -8.96 -11.01 -4.33
CA ALA A 130 -9.20 -12.41 -3.98
C ALA A 130 -7.91 -13.24 -3.82
N SER A 131 -6.80 -12.84 -4.45
CA SER A 131 -5.51 -13.52 -4.30
C SER A 131 -4.87 -13.30 -2.92
N PHE A 132 -5.35 -12.33 -2.15
CA PHE A 132 -4.79 -12.01 -0.84
C PHE A 132 -5.16 -13.04 0.21
N GLU A 133 -6.29 -13.73 0.02
CA GLU A 133 -6.87 -14.75 0.90
C GLU A 133 -6.41 -16.17 0.53
N MET A 134 -5.93 -16.35 -0.70
CA MET A 134 -5.57 -17.66 -1.30
C MET A 134 -4.22 -18.23 -0.84
N MET A 135 -3.61 -17.72 0.23
CA MET A 135 -2.27 -18.15 0.66
C MET A 135 -2.26 -19.50 1.42
N GLU A 136 -3.27 -20.35 1.21
CA GLU A 136 -3.28 -21.79 1.58
C GLU A 136 -3.59 -22.75 0.40
N THR A 137 -3.99 -22.25 -0.78
CA THR A 137 -4.56 -23.13 -1.82
C THR A 137 -3.56 -23.67 -2.84
N PHE A 138 -2.28 -23.78 -2.47
CA PHE A 138 -1.39 -24.73 -3.14
C PHE A 138 -1.53 -26.17 -2.59
N GLY A 139 -2.37 -26.38 -1.56
CA GLY A 139 -2.65 -27.71 -1.00
C GLY A 139 -4.12 -28.16 -1.03
N ASP A 140 -5.09 -27.28 -1.30
CA ASP A 140 -6.53 -27.61 -1.26
C ASP A 140 -7.20 -27.37 -2.64
N PRO A 141 -7.45 -28.44 -3.42
CA PRO A 141 -8.06 -28.33 -4.75
C PRO A 141 -9.55 -27.91 -4.72
N TYR A 142 -10.20 -27.89 -3.55
CA TYR A 142 -11.64 -27.63 -3.44
C TYR A 142 -12.00 -26.14 -3.40
N ALA A 143 -11.07 -25.26 -3.05
CA ALA A 143 -11.32 -23.82 -2.98
C ALA A 143 -11.51 -23.16 -4.36
N LEU A 144 -10.74 -23.60 -5.37
CA LEU A 144 -10.92 -23.16 -6.76
C LEU A 144 -12.28 -23.62 -7.32
N LEU A 145 -12.70 -24.83 -6.95
CA LEU A 145 -13.99 -25.38 -7.34
C LEU A 145 -15.14 -24.59 -6.69
N ALA A 146 -15.01 -24.25 -5.40
CA ALA A 146 -16.02 -23.48 -4.67
C ALA A 146 -16.28 -22.11 -5.31
N ARG A 147 -15.23 -21.43 -5.78
CA ARG A 147 -15.38 -20.13 -6.47
C ARG A 147 -16.00 -20.27 -7.87
N ALA A 148 -15.56 -21.24 -8.66
CA ALA A 148 -16.15 -21.50 -9.98
C ALA A 148 -17.64 -21.85 -9.87
N VAL A 149 -18.02 -22.60 -8.84
CA VAL A 149 -19.41 -22.95 -8.53
C VAL A 149 -20.22 -21.72 -8.10
N LEU A 150 -19.66 -20.83 -7.26
CA LEU A 150 -20.33 -19.60 -6.84
C LEU A 150 -20.51 -18.61 -8.01
N GLU A 151 -19.50 -18.47 -8.88
CA GLU A 151 -19.59 -17.64 -10.09
C GLU A 151 -20.61 -18.21 -11.08
N GLN A 152 -20.67 -19.54 -11.27
CA GLN A 152 -21.72 -20.17 -12.06
C GLN A 152 -23.13 -19.96 -11.46
N ILE A 153 -23.29 -20.05 -10.14
CA ILE A 153 -24.60 -19.82 -9.49
C ILE A 153 -25.07 -18.37 -9.67
N GLN A 154 -24.16 -17.38 -9.65
CA GLN A 154 -24.51 -15.99 -9.87
C GLN A 154 -24.85 -15.68 -11.33
N LEU A 155 -24.24 -16.37 -12.30
CA LEU A 155 -24.53 -16.22 -13.73
C LEU A 155 -25.92 -16.76 -14.14
N HIS A 156 -26.51 -17.67 -13.37
CA HIS A 156 -27.84 -18.25 -13.66
C HIS A 156 -29.01 -17.55 -12.95
N ARG A 157 -28.78 -16.39 -12.33
CA ARG A 157 -29.81 -15.58 -11.66
C ARG A 157 -30.30 -14.37 -12.47
N ILE A 158 -30.07 -14.36 -13.79
CA ILE A 158 -30.59 -13.34 -14.72
C ILE A 158 -31.56 -14.01 -15.69
#